data_AF-A0A831JIG6-F1
#
_entry.id   AF-A0A831JIG6-F1
#
_cell.length_a   1.000
_cell.length_b   1.000
_cell.length_c   1.000
_cell.angle_alpha   90.00
_cell.angle_beta   90.00
_cell.angle_gamma   90.00
#
_symmetry.space_group_name_H-M   'P 1'
#
loop_
_entity.id
_entity.type
_entity.pdbx_description
1 polymer ?
#
loop_
_entity_poly.entity_id
_entity_poly.type
_entity_poly.pdbx_seq_one_letter_code
_entity_poly.pdbx_strand_id
1 'polypeptide(L)'
;MRADPQLWNYSWRTSYPVRLRKERILLGREVRLGEMKLFWCPSCNLPVVAQRICPRCGEDTRVVRLTPPGDARPAFEGDIRLIREVVERNFGERAAEAFVRDGEVVFINRAPSVDLHHEVIAGGEVLGAVIYDLKEGDFRLTLR
;
A
#
# COMPACT_ATOMS: atom_id res chain seq x y z
N MET A 1 14.07 4.83 -34.23
CA MET A 1 14.52 4.73 -32.83
C MET A 1 14.51 3.26 -32.46
N ARG A 2 15.69 2.63 -32.41
CA ARG A 2 15.83 1.20 -32.10
C ARG A 2 15.97 1.08 -30.58
N ALA A 3 15.13 0.27 -29.96
CA ALA A 3 15.29 -0.11 -28.56
C ALA A 3 16.60 -0.88 -28.41
N ASP A 4 17.45 -0.44 -27.48
CA ASP A 4 18.73 -1.06 -27.16
C ASP A 4 18.50 -2.42 -26.48
N PRO A 5 18.98 -3.55 -27.05
CA PRO A 5 18.85 -4.88 -26.46
C PRO A 5 19.59 -5.07 -25.12
N GLN A 6 20.43 -4.12 -24.69
CA GLN A 6 21.21 -4.23 -23.45
C GLN A 6 20.44 -3.86 -22.17
N LEU A 7 19.21 -3.33 -22.27
CA LEU A 7 18.36 -3.03 -21.11
C LEU A 7 17.65 -4.27 -20.52
N TRP A 8 17.87 -5.45 -21.10
CA TRP A 8 17.33 -6.74 -20.62
C TRP A 8 18.28 -7.51 -19.68
N ASN A 9 19.44 -6.96 -19.31
CA ASN A 9 20.31 -7.56 -18.31
C ASN A 9 19.92 -7.13 -16.90
N TYR A 10 18.72 -7.52 -16.46
CA TYR A 10 18.37 -7.56 -15.04
C TYR A 10 19.21 -8.65 -14.37
N SER A 11 20.45 -8.32 -14.00
CA SER A 11 21.21 -9.13 -13.06
C SER A 11 20.56 -8.97 -11.68
N TRP A 12 19.76 -9.95 -11.27
CA TRP A 12 19.13 -10.03 -9.94
C TRP A 12 20.13 -10.20 -8.78
N ARG A 13 21.39 -9.78 -8.95
CA ARG A 13 22.42 -9.83 -7.92
C ARG A 13 22.90 -8.41 -7.61
N THR A 14 22.56 -8.01 -6.39
CA THR A 14 23.31 -7.11 -5.51
C THR A 14 23.42 -5.63 -5.89
N SER A 15 22.54 -4.81 -5.32
CA SER A 15 22.92 -3.48 -4.82
C SER A 15 22.12 -3.01 -3.59
N TYR A 16 21.86 -3.91 -2.63
CA TYR A 16 21.49 -3.46 -1.27
C TYR A 16 22.73 -3.50 -0.39
N PRO A 17 23.22 -2.36 0.15
CA PRO A 17 24.26 -2.40 1.17
C PRO A 17 23.75 -3.20 2.37
N VAL A 18 24.55 -4.20 2.73
CA VAL A 18 24.37 -5.16 3.82
C VAL A 18 24.48 -4.41 5.17
N ARG A 19 23.48 -3.59 5.49
CA ARG A 19 23.44 -2.82 6.75
C ARG A 19 22.10 -2.94 7.47
N LEU A 20 21.35 -4.03 7.24
CA LEU A 20 20.14 -4.42 7.98
C LEU A 20 20.35 -5.65 8.88
N ARG A 21 21.61 -5.95 9.27
CA ARG A 21 21.91 -7.17 10.06
C ARG A 21 21.67 -7.05 11.57
N LYS A 22 21.49 -5.86 12.14
CA LYS A 22 21.40 -5.69 13.61
C LYS A 22 19.98 -5.53 14.18
N GLU A 23 18.98 -5.18 13.39
CA GLU A 23 17.58 -5.05 13.87
C GLU A 23 16.79 -6.38 13.78
N ARG A 24 17.44 -7.46 13.34
CA ARG A 24 16.82 -8.75 12.99
C ARG A 24 16.56 -9.69 14.19
N ILE A 25 16.68 -9.22 15.43
CA ILE A 25 16.59 -10.06 16.64
C ILE A 25 15.34 -9.78 17.50
N LEU A 26 14.51 -8.78 17.16
CA LEU A 26 13.24 -8.53 17.88
C LEU A 26 11.96 -8.63 17.02
N LEU A 27 12.07 -8.91 15.72
CA LEU A 27 10.91 -9.17 14.84
C LEU A 27 10.60 -10.68 14.82
N GLY A 28 9.87 -11.14 15.83
CA GLY A 28 9.31 -12.48 15.84
C GLY A 28 8.35 -12.70 14.67
N ARG A 29 8.66 -13.68 13.81
CA ARG A 29 7.71 -14.52 13.03
C ARG A 29 6.60 -13.81 12.21
N GLU A 30 6.88 -12.70 11.54
CA GLU A 30 5.97 -12.24 10.48
C GLU A 30 6.08 -13.14 9.24
N VAL A 31 5.00 -13.83 8.87
CA VAL A 31 4.95 -14.61 7.63
C VAL A 31 4.85 -13.63 6.45
N ARG A 32 5.95 -13.49 5.70
CA ARG A 32 5.98 -12.74 4.45
C ARG A 32 6.10 -13.74 3.31
N LEU A 33 5.08 -13.80 2.45
CA LEU A 33 5.02 -14.73 1.32
C LEU A 33 5.83 -14.24 0.09
N GLY A 34 6.49 -13.08 0.18
CA GLY A 34 7.38 -12.53 -0.86
C GLY A 34 8.06 -11.21 -0.47
N GLU A 35 8.97 -10.72 -1.31
CA GLU A 35 9.74 -9.46 -1.09
C GLU A 35 9.01 -8.20 -1.58
N MET A 36 7.69 -8.22 -1.76
CA MET A 36 6.97 -7.09 -2.37
C MET A 36 6.94 -5.89 -1.43
N LYS A 37 7.81 -4.92 -1.68
CA LYS A 37 7.88 -3.65 -0.94
C LYS A 37 7.19 -2.58 -1.77
N LEU A 38 6.04 -2.13 -1.31
CA LEU A 38 5.39 -0.92 -1.81
C LEU A 38 6.17 0.30 -1.31
N PHE A 39 6.63 1.12 -2.24
CA PHE A 39 7.14 2.45 -1.96
C PHE A 39 6.19 3.51 -2.50
N TRP A 40 6.39 4.75 -2.07
CA TRP A 40 5.62 5.90 -2.54
C TRP A 40 6.54 7.07 -2.86
N CYS A 41 6.34 7.68 -4.03
CA CYS A 41 6.99 8.94 -4.37
C CYS A 41 6.14 10.10 -3.86
N PRO A 42 6.61 10.90 -2.87
CA PRO A 42 5.83 12.02 -2.35
C PRO A 42 5.61 13.12 -3.40
N SER A 43 6.61 13.36 -4.26
CA SER A 43 6.60 14.46 -5.22
C SER A 43 5.69 14.17 -6.42
N CYS A 44 5.63 12.92 -6.88
CA CYS A 44 4.70 12.50 -7.93
C CYS A 44 3.32 12.07 -7.39
N ASN A 45 3.21 11.82 -6.09
CA ASN A 45 2.09 11.12 -5.46
C ASN A 45 1.74 9.79 -6.17
N LEU A 46 2.75 8.96 -6.41
CA LEU A 46 2.59 7.69 -7.12
C LEU A 46 3.19 6.52 -6.33
N PRO A 47 2.54 5.34 -6.37
CA PRO A 47 3.12 4.11 -5.88
C PRO A 47 4.30 3.70 -6.76
N VAL A 48 5.37 3.23 -6.12
CA VAL A 48 6.58 2.73 -6.77
C VAL A 48 6.87 1.34 -6.22
N VAL A 49 6.89 0.34 -7.09
CA VAL A 49 7.05 -1.06 -6.68
C VAL A 49 8.52 -1.45 -6.74
N ALA A 50 9.05 -2.00 -5.65
CA ALA A 50 10.39 -2.57 -5.56
C ALA A 50 11.58 -1.63 -5.87
N GLN A 51 11.36 -0.32 -6.01
CA GLN A 51 12.40 0.66 -6.32
C GLN A 51 12.43 1.79 -5.28
N ARG A 52 13.65 2.20 -4.90
CA ARG A 52 13.90 3.30 -3.95
C ARG A 52 13.88 4.68 -4.59
N ILE A 53 14.02 4.75 -5.91
CA ILE A 53 14.04 5.99 -6.67
C ILE A 53 12.83 5.98 -7.61
N CYS A 54 12.15 7.11 -7.72
CA CYS A 54 11.00 7.26 -8.58
C CYS A 54 11.45 7.26 -10.06
N PRO A 55 10.96 6.33 -10.90
CA PRO A 55 11.34 6.30 -12.31
C PRO A 55 10.79 7.48 -13.12
N ARG A 56 9.80 8.21 -12.58
CA ARG A 56 9.19 9.38 -13.24
C ARG A 56 9.95 10.67 -12.99
N CYS A 57 10.34 10.97 -11.75
CA CYS A 57 10.97 12.25 -11.38
C CYS A 57 12.42 12.11 -10.86
N GLY A 58 12.90 10.91 -10.60
CA GLY A 58 14.27 10.68 -10.08
C GLY A 58 14.45 10.94 -8.59
N GLU A 59 13.41 11.32 -7.85
CA GLU A 59 13.49 11.55 -6.40
C GLU A 59 13.36 10.27 -5.57
N ASP A 60 13.79 10.33 -4.30
CA ASP A 60 13.66 9.24 -3.34
C ASP A 60 12.20 8.87 -3.04
N THR A 61 11.96 7.57 -2.87
CA THR A 61 10.67 7.02 -2.45
C THR A 61 10.70 6.61 -0.98
N ARG A 62 9.52 6.62 -0.35
CA ARG A 62 9.32 6.19 1.04
C ARG A 62 8.72 4.79 1.07
N VAL A 63 9.18 3.95 1.98
CA VAL A 63 8.56 2.62 2.18
C VAL A 63 7.19 2.81 2.83
N VAL A 64 6.15 2.21 2.26
CA VAL A 64 4.83 2.14 2.90
C VAL A 64 4.82 0.97 3.89
N ARG A 65 4.49 1.24 5.16
CA ARG A 65 4.47 0.22 6.22
C ARG A 65 3.14 -0.52 6.24
N LEU A 66 3.07 -1.61 5.49
CA LEU A 66 1.88 -2.47 5.40
C LEU A 66 1.89 -3.57 6.47
N THR A 67 0.71 -4.00 6.88
CA THR A 67 0.57 -5.21 7.69
C THR A 67 0.88 -6.45 6.82
N PRO A 68 1.71 -7.40 7.28
CA PRO A 68 1.99 -8.64 6.53
C PRO A 68 0.71 -9.40 6.18
N PRO A 69 0.60 -10.05 5.01
CA PRO A 69 1.69 -10.39 4.09
C PRO A 69 2.19 -9.24 3.20
N GLY A 70 1.54 -8.08 3.21
CA GLY A 70 1.90 -6.94 2.36
C GLY A 70 1.49 -7.11 0.90
N ASP A 71 0.37 -7.80 0.67
CA ASP A 71 -0.24 -8.03 -0.64
C ASP A 71 -1.05 -6.79 -1.08
N ALA A 72 -0.33 -5.70 -1.34
CA ALA A 72 -0.91 -4.43 -1.77
C ALA A 72 -1.28 -4.46 -3.25
N ARG A 73 -2.52 -4.06 -3.57
CA ARG A 73 -3.05 -3.92 -4.92
C ARG A 73 -3.73 -2.56 -5.13
N PRO A 74 -3.83 -2.04 -6.37
CA PRO A 74 -4.67 -0.89 -6.65
C PRO A 74 -6.11 -1.15 -6.21
N ALA A 75 -6.74 -0.14 -5.61
CA ALA A 75 -8.17 -0.15 -5.34
C ALA A 75 -8.94 0.10 -6.64
N PHE A 76 -9.93 -0.73 -6.93
CA PHE A 76 -10.82 -0.52 -8.08
C PHE A 76 -12.05 0.29 -7.66
N GLU A 77 -12.89 0.65 -8.64
CA GLU A 77 -14.05 1.51 -8.41
C GLU A 77 -14.97 0.99 -7.30
N GLY A 78 -15.21 -0.32 -7.26
CA GLY A 78 -16.00 -0.96 -6.19
C GLY A 78 -15.35 -0.87 -4.82
N ASP A 79 -14.02 -1.02 -4.74
CA ASP A 79 -13.28 -0.86 -3.48
C ASP A 79 -13.38 0.59 -2.98
N ILE A 80 -13.17 1.58 -3.87
CA ILE A 80 -13.26 3.01 -3.56
C ILE A 80 -14.66 3.39 -3.10
N ARG A 81 -15.69 2.91 -3.79
CA ARG A 81 -17.09 3.17 -3.44
C ARG A 81 -17.41 2.64 -2.03
N LEU A 82 -17.06 1.39 -1.75
CA LEU A 82 -17.24 0.80 -0.43
C LEU A 82 -16.50 1.60 0.65
N ILE A 83 -15.24 1.98 0.42
CA ILE A 83 -14.46 2.79 1.38
C ILE A 83 -15.19 4.09 1.68
N ARG A 84 -15.64 4.81 0.65
CA ARG A 84 -16.36 6.08 0.84
C ARG A 84 -17.67 5.90 1.58
N GLU A 85 -18.48 4.91 1.22
CA GLU A 85 -19.73 4.60 1.92
C GLU A 85 -19.49 4.32 3.41
N VAL A 86 -18.44 3.57 3.75
CA VAL A 86 -18.11 3.29 5.16
C VAL A 86 -17.61 4.55 5.88
N VAL A 87 -16.75 5.37 5.25
CA VAL A 87 -16.28 6.63 5.84
C VAL A 87 -17.45 7.60 6.05
N GLU A 88 -18.32 7.75 5.06
CA GLU A 88 -19.47 8.64 5.08
C GLU A 88 -20.44 8.28 6.22
N ARG A 89 -20.74 7.00 6.40
CA ARG A 89 -21.60 6.56 7.52
C ARG A 89 -21.05 6.92 8.89
N ASN A 90 -19.71 6.98 9.04
CA ASN A 90 -19.07 7.30 10.31
C ASN A 90 -18.82 8.80 10.51
N PHE A 91 -18.50 9.53 9.44
CA PHE A 91 -17.94 10.88 9.50
C PHE A 91 -18.60 11.90 8.57
N GLY A 92 -19.57 11.49 7.75
CA GLY A 92 -20.29 12.31 6.78
C GLY A 92 -19.59 12.40 5.41
N GLU A 93 -20.35 12.89 4.43
CA GLU A 93 -19.97 12.95 3.00
C GLU A 93 -18.64 13.69 2.76
N ARG A 94 -18.49 14.87 3.37
CA ARG A 94 -17.27 15.69 3.25
C ARG A 94 -16.01 14.96 3.73
N ALA A 95 -16.15 14.10 4.74
CA ALA A 95 -15.04 13.30 5.23
C ALA A 95 -14.71 12.17 4.24
N ALA A 96 -15.71 11.54 3.63
CA ALA A 96 -15.51 10.51 2.62
C ALA A 96 -14.79 11.05 1.37
N GLU A 97 -15.19 12.22 0.88
CA GLU A 97 -14.51 12.92 -0.22
C GLU A 97 -13.06 13.29 0.10
N ALA A 98 -12.80 13.68 1.35
CA ALA A 98 -11.44 14.02 1.80
C ALA A 98 -10.57 12.78 2.06
N PHE A 99 -11.17 11.67 2.48
CA PHE A 99 -10.46 10.44 2.82
C PHE A 99 -9.90 9.73 1.58
N VAL A 100 -10.67 9.69 0.50
CA VAL A 100 -10.22 9.27 -0.83
C VAL A 100 -10.72 10.28 -1.81
N ARG A 101 -9.84 11.06 -2.46
CA ARG A 101 -10.25 12.09 -3.42
C ARG A 101 -10.49 11.51 -4.80
N ASP A 102 -11.29 12.20 -5.61
CA ASP A 102 -11.50 11.81 -7.01
C ASP A 102 -10.19 11.87 -7.80
N GLY A 103 -9.91 10.80 -8.56
CA GLY A 103 -8.69 10.67 -9.35
C GLY A 103 -7.42 10.39 -8.53
N GLU A 104 -7.53 10.24 -7.21
CA GLU A 104 -6.40 9.85 -6.36
C GLU A 104 -6.06 8.38 -6.54
N VAL A 105 -4.76 8.07 -6.60
CA VAL A 105 -4.29 6.69 -6.63
C VAL A 105 -4.44 6.11 -5.23
N VAL A 106 -5.31 5.11 -5.11
CA VAL A 106 -5.55 4.38 -3.86
C VAL A 106 -5.10 2.94 -4.02
N PHE A 107 -4.41 2.44 -3.00
CA PHE A 107 -4.06 1.04 -2.86
C PHE A 107 -4.79 0.45 -1.67
N ILE A 108 -5.01 -0.85 -1.70
CA ILE A 108 -5.49 -1.62 -0.55
C ILE A 108 -4.56 -2.79 -0.28
N ASN A 109 -4.35 -3.11 0.98
CA ASN A 109 -3.58 -4.28 1.42
C ASN A 109 -4.48 -5.23 2.19
N ARG A 110 -4.46 -6.52 1.82
CA ARG A 110 -5.18 -7.55 2.56
C ARG A 110 -4.42 -7.89 3.83
N ALA A 111 -4.96 -7.49 4.97
CA ALA A 111 -4.43 -7.82 6.28
C ALA A 111 -5.12 -9.08 6.85
N PRO A 112 -4.47 -9.81 7.77
CA PRO A 112 -5.08 -10.94 8.44
C PRO A 112 -6.31 -10.53 9.25
N SER A 113 -7.40 -11.29 9.11
CA SER A 113 -8.63 -11.15 9.88
C SER A 113 -9.45 -12.45 9.76
N VAL A 114 -10.51 -12.56 10.56
CA VAL A 114 -11.47 -13.67 10.47
C VAL A 114 -12.18 -13.64 9.11
N ASP A 115 -12.45 -12.43 8.58
CA ASP A 115 -13.04 -12.23 7.25
C ASP A 115 -12.30 -11.09 6.49
N LEU A 116 -13.01 -10.18 5.81
CA LEU A 116 -12.41 -9.10 5.03
C LEU A 116 -11.76 -8.05 5.95
N HIS A 117 -10.51 -7.73 5.63
CA HIS A 117 -9.73 -6.68 6.29
C HIS A 117 -8.79 -6.06 5.25
N HIS A 118 -9.17 -4.89 4.76
CA HIS A 118 -8.41 -4.14 3.76
C HIS A 118 -7.89 -2.85 4.39
N GLU A 119 -6.58 -2.76 4.58
CA GLU A 119 -5.92 -1.49 4.86
C GLU A 119 -6.04 -0.59 3.62
N VAL A 120 -6.37 0.68 3.81
CA VAL A 120 -6.51 1.68 2.76
C VAL A 120 -5.26 2.54 2.74
N ILE A 121 -4.63 2.66 1.57
CA ILE A 121 -3.37 3.38 1.36
C ILE A 121 -3.57 4.48 0.33
N ALA A 122 -3.24 5.71 0.70
CA ALA A 122 -3.16 6.85 -0.20
C ALA A 122 -2.06 7.81 0.28
N GLY A 123 -1.46 8.57 -0.62
CA GLY A 123 -0.40 9.52 -0.24
C GLY A 123 0.87 8.88 0.33
N GLY A 124 1.00 7.55 0.24
CA GLY A 124 2.12 6.80 0.81
C GLY A 124 1.95 6.39 2.27
N GLU A 125 0.77 6.59 2.84
CA GLU A 125 0.44 6.22 4.22
C GLU A 125 -0.77 5.28 4.25
N VAL A 126 -0.84 4.45 5.28
CA VAL A 126 -2.04 3.65 5.58
C VAL A 126 -2.99 4.56 6.37
N LEU A 127 -4.10 4.95 5.76
CA LEU A 127 -5.09 5.86 6.37
C LEU A 127 -5.95 5.17 7.43
N GLY A 128 -6.15 3.87 7.26
CA GLY A 128 -7.03 3.06 8.09
C GLY A 128 -7.29 1.71 7.45
N ALA A 129 -8.33 1.03 7.90
CA ALA A 129 -8.75 -0.25 7.39
C ALA A 129 -10.27 -0.41 7.38
N VAL A 130 -10.79 -0.94 6.28
CA VAL A 130 -12.18 -1.38 6.16
C VAL A 130 -12.23 -2.86 6.51
N ILE A 131 -13.04 -3.20 7.51
CA ILE A 131 -13.14 -4.54 8.08
C ILE A 131 -14.60 -4.98 8.03
N TYR A 132 -14.87 -6.19 7.55
CA TYR A 132 -16.21 -6.77 7.65
C TYR A 132 -16.41 -7.36 9.05
N ASP A 133 -17.45 -6.89 9.75
CA ASP A 133 -17.83 -7.37 11.07
C ASP A 133 -18.91 -8.46 10.93
N LEU A 134 -18.55 -9.70 11.26
CA LEU A 134 -19.46 -10.85 11.15
C LEU A 134 -20.66 -10.76 12.10
N LYS A 135 -20.54 -10.05 13.23
CA LYS A 135 -21.62 -9.94 14.22
C LYS A 135 -22.68 -8.95 13.76
N GLU A 136 -22.24 -7.80 13.24
CA GLU A 136 -23.14 -6.76 12.73
C GLU A 136 -23.57 -7.02 11.28
N GLY A 137 -22.85 -7.87 10.55
CA GLY A 137 -23.13 -8.18 9.15
C GLY A 137 -22.78 -7.04 8.20
N ASP A 138 -21.87 -6.15 8.60
CA ASP A 138 -21.60 -4.88 7.93
C ASP A 138 -20.10 -4.51 8.01
N PHE A 139 -19.68 -3.59 7.15
CA PHE A 139 -18.35 -3.03 7.13
C PHE A 139 -18.17 -1.90 8.15
N ARG A 140 -17.06 -1.95 8.88
CA ARG A 140 -16.61 -0.90 9.79
C ARG A 140 -15.26 -0.34 9.37
N LEU A 141 -15.03 0.93 9.69
CA LEU A 141 -13.74 1.60 9.47
C LEU A 141 -12.96 1.67 10.78
N THR A 142 -11.66 1.38 10.71
CA THR A 142 -10.70 1.66 11.79
C THR A 142 -9.65 2.60 11.23
N LEU A 143 -9.45 3.76 11.86
CA LEU A 143 -8.38 4.70 11.48
C LEU A 143 -7.03 4.24 12.06
N ARG A 144 -5.93 4.56 11.39
CA ARG A 144 -4.58 4.18 11.80
C ARG A 144 -3.76 5.37 12.28
#